data_AF-A0A6L5ZPL3-F1
#
_entry.id   AF-A0A6L5ZPL3-F1
#
_cell.length_a   1.000
_cell.length_b   1.000
_cell.length_c   1.000
_cell.angle_alpha   90.00
_cell.angle_beta   90.00
_cell.angle_gamma   90.00
#
_symmetry.space_group_name_H-M   'P 1'
#
loop_
_entity.id
_entity.type
_entity.pdbx_description
1 polymer ?
#
loop_
_entity_poly.entity_id
_entity_poly.type
_entity_poly.pdbx_seq_one_letter_code
_entity_poly.pdbx_strand_id
1 'polypeptide(L)'
;MNSTDILLWVALPYLTIAVFVTGMFWRYKYDKFGWTTRSSQLYERKVIRIASPLFHLGILAVLGGHIMGLLIPENWTDSAGLSEDSYHLMAVGLGAVSGACTLFGISLLIYR
;
A
#
# COMPACT_ATOMS: atom_id res chain seq x y z
N MET A 1 -16.99 -24.71 1.01
CA MET A 1 -16.04 -23.94 1.85
C MET A 1 -15.76 -24.72 3.11
N ASN A 2 -14.49 -25.00 3.38
CA ASN A 2 -14.03 -25.56 4.64
C ASN A 2 -13.98 -24.44 5.71
N SER A 3 -13.93 -24.80 6.98
CA SER A 3 -13.86 -23.85 8.10
C SER A 3 -12.68 -22.87 7.95
N THR A 4 -11.56 -23.32 7.39
CA THR A 4 -10.38 -22.49 7.10
C THR A 4 -10.69 -21.40 6.07
N ASP A 5 -11.49 -21.71 5.04
CA ASP A 5 -11.84 -20.73 3.99
C ASP A 5 -12.69 -19.60 4.56
N ILE A 6 -13.65 -19.95 5.43
CA ILE A 6 -14.51 -18.99 6.11
C ILE A 6 -13.65 -18.10 7.02
N LEU A 7 -12.71 -18.69 7.75
CA LEU A 7 -11.82 -17.96 8.63
C LEU A 7 -10.95 -16.95 7.86
N LEU A 8 -10.29 -17.38 6.78
CA LEU A 8 -9.34 -16.55 6.02
C LEU A 8 -10.01 -15.48 5.15
N TRP A 9 -11.10 -15.83 4.47
CA TRP A 9 -11.69 -14.97 3.43
C TRP A 9 -12.93 -14.22 3.89
N VAL A 10 -13.54 -14.63 5.00
CA VAL A 10 -14.71 -13.94 5.57
C VAL A 10 -14.36 -13.27 6.89
N ALA A 11 -13.94 -14.03 7.91
CA ALA A 11 -13.74 -13.47 9.25
C ALA A 11 -12.53 -12.52 9.36
N LEU A 12 -11.37 -12.93 8.83
CA LEU A 12 -10.11 -12.20 8.98
C LEU A 12 -10.12 -10.79 8.35
N PRO A 13 -10.69 -10.56 7.15
CA PRO A 13 -10.78 -9.22 6.57
C PRO A 13 -11.57 -8.23 7.46
N TYR A 14 -12.73 -8.65 7.98
CA TYR A 14 -13.55 -7.80 8.87
C TYR A 14 -12.84 -7.52 10.19
N LEU A 15 -12.19 -8.53 10.77
CA LEU A 15 -11.41 -8.36 12.00
C LEU A 15 -10.25 -7.36 11.79
N THR A 16 -9.54 -7.47 10.66
CA THR A 16 -8.42 -6.58 10.33
C THR A 16 -8.89 -5.13 10.21
N ILE A 17 -10.02 -4.88 9.53
CA ILE A 17 -10.61 -3.55 9.42
C ILE A 17 -11.07 -3.03 10.80
N ALA A 18 -11.73 -3.87 11.60
CA ALA A 18 -12.18 -3.49 12.93
C ALA A 18 -11.01 -3.08 13.84
N VAL A 19 -9.94 -3.88 13.88
CA VAL A 19 -8.73 -3.57 14.64
C VAL A 19 -8.03 -2.31 14.12
N PHE A 20 -7.93 -2.16 12.80
CA PHE A 20 -7.34 -0.96 12.19
C PHE A 20 -8.08 0.32 12.59
N VAL A 21 -9.42 0.36 12.43
CA VAL A 21 -10.23 1.55 12.71
C VAL A 21 -10.27 1.87 14.20
N THR A 22 -10.60 0.87 15.04
CA THR A 22 -10.70 1.06 16.49
C THR A 22 -9.34 1.35 17.13
N GLY A 23 -8.28 0.69 16.67
CA GLY A 23 -6.91 0.90 17.12
C GLY A 23 -6.39 2.30 16.74
N MET A 24 -6.66 2.76 15.51
CA MET A 24 -6.34 4.14 15.12
C MET A 24 -7.10 5.16 15.97
N PHE A 25 -8.41 4.97 16.17
CA PHE A 25 -9.21 5.89 17.00
C PHE A 25 -8.72 5.93 18.45
N TRP A 26 -8.45 4.77 19.04
CA TRP A 26 -7.91 4.66 20.39
C TRP A 26 -6.55 5.36 20.51
N ARG A 27 -5.62 5.08 19.58
CA ARG A 27 -4.30 5.73 19.57
C ARG A 27 -4.41 7.24 19.41
N TYR A 28 -5.33 7.72 18.57
CA TYR A 28 -5.57 9.15 18.40
C TYR A 28 -6.11 9.80 19.68
N LYS A 29 -6.95 9.10 20.45
CA LYS A 29 -7.52 9.63 21.68
C LYS A 29 -6.51 9.69 22.83
N TYR A 30 -5.73 8.63 23.00
CA TYR A 30 -4.90 8.44 24.20
C TYR A 30 -3.39 8.69 23.99
N ASP A 31 -2.87 8.58 22.77
CA ASP A 31 -1.44 8.78 22.44
C ASP A 31 -1.24 9.75 21.27
N LYS A 32 -1.63 11.01 21.49
CA LYS A 32 -1.43 12.09 20.52
C LYS A 32 0.04 12.45 20.34
N PHE A 33 0.83 12.41 21.42
CA PHE A 33 2.24 12.77 21.39
C PHE A 33 3.10 11.74 20.63
N GLY A 34 2.74 10.46 20.67
CA GLY A 34 3.38 9.40 19.89
C GLY A 34 2.95 9.36 18.42
N TRP A 35 2.04 10.23 17.98
CA TRP A 35 1.57 10.34 16.59
C TRP A 35 2.52 11.21 15.76
N THR A 36 3.72 10.68 15.49
CA THR A 36 4.72 11.34 14.65
C THR A 36 5.29 10.35 13.63
N THR A 37 5.95 10.86 12.59
CA THR A 37 6.62 10.04 11.57
C THR A 37 7.87 9.33 12.09
N ARG A 38 8.36 9.70 13.29
CA ARG A 38 9.61 9.19 13.90
C ARG A 38 10.78 9.18 12.90
N SER A 39 11.02 10.31 12.23
CA SER A 39 12.09 10.41 11.22
C SER A 39 13.47 10.14 11.82
N SER A 40 14.19 9.18 11.25
CA SER A 40 15.59 8.87 11.58
C SER A 40 16.59 9.59 10.67
N GLN A 41 16.12 10.47 9.77
CA GLN A 41 16.95 11.13 8.77
C GLN A 41 18.05 12.01 9.38
N LEU A 42 17.90 12.48 10.63
CA LEU A 42 18.96 13.22 11.30
C LEU A 42 20.18 12.35 11.64
N TYR A 43 19.96 11.07 11.93
CA TYR A 43 21.01 10.13 12.33
C TYR A 43 21.74 9.53 11.13
N GLU A 44 21.02 9.21 10.05
CA GLU A 44 21.60 8.62 8.85
C GLU A 44 21.06 9.33 7.60
N ARG A 45 21.84 10.24 7.02
CA ARG A 45 21.38 11.05 5.88
C ARG A 45 21.68 10.43 4.52
N LYS A 46 22.75 9.63 4.39
CA LYS A 46 23.27 9.24 3.07
C LYS A 46 22.34 8.25 2.39
N VAL A 47 21.99 7.17 3.09
CA VAL A 47 21.11 6.13 2.53
C VAL A 47 19.66 6.60 2.49
N ILE A 48 19.18 7.27 3.55
CA ILE A 48 17.77 7.69 3.68
C ILE A 48 17.34 8.65 2.58
N ARG A 49 18.24 9.53 2.10
CA ARG A 49 17.92 10.49 1.04
C ARG A 49 17.47 9.82 -0.26
N ILE A 50 17.95 8.62 -0.56
CA ILE A 50 17.59 7.87 -1.77
C ILE A 50 16.52 6.82 -1.44
N ALA A 51 16.73 6.06 -0.37
CA ALA A 51 15.85 4.98 0.01
C ALA A 51 14.43 5.45 0.36
N SER A 52 14.31 6.58 1.07
CA SER A 52 13.00 7.07 1.53
C SER A 52 12.11 7.55 0.36
N PRO A 53 12.56 8.43 -0.55
CA PRO A 53 11.73 8.81 -1.69
C PRO A 53 11.41 7.63 -2.61
N LEU A 54 12.37 6.73 -2.84
CA LEU A 54 12.15 5.56 -3.71
C LEU A 54 11.07 4.63 -3.16
N PHE A 55 11.10 4.36 -1.85
CA PHE A 55 10.06 3.59 -1.18
C PHE A 55 8.71 4.32 -1.21
N HIS A 56 8.67 5.60 -0.83
CA HIS A 56 7.40 6.33 -0.71
C HIS A 56 6.72 6.54 -2.07
N LEU A 57 7.47 6.92 -3.10
CA LEU A 57 6.91 7.07 -4.45
C LEU A 57 6.47 5.72 -5.01
N GLY A 58 7.26 4.65 -4.76
CA GLY A 58 6.88 3.29 -5.13
C GLY A 58 5.58 2.85 -4.46
N ILE A 59 5.49 2.90 -3.12
CA ILE A 59 4.34 2.39 -2.38
C ILE A 59 3.08 3.21 -2.65
N LEU A 60 3.20 4.53 -2.88
CA LEU A 60 2.06 5.36 -3.25
C LEU A 60 1.54 5.00 -4.66
N ALA A 61 2.44 4.72 -5.60
CA ALA A 61 2.05 4.24 -6.92
C ALA A 61 1.39 2.85 -6.86
N VAL A 62 1.93 1.93 -6.04
CA VAL A 62 1.32 0.61 -5.80
C VAL A 62 -0.07 0.76 -5.19
N LEU A 63 -0.21 1.58 -4.15
CA LEU A 63 -1.50 1.83 -3.49
C LEU A 63 -2.51 2.45 -4.46
N GLY A 64 -2.10 3.45 -5.24
CA GLY A 64 -2.94 4.06 -6.27
C GLY A 64 -3.36 3.04 -7.32
N GLY A 65 -2.44 2.18 -7.77
CA GLY A 65 -2.73 1.07 -8.69
C GLY A 65 -3.74 0.07 -8.12
N HIS A 66 -3.66 -0.27 -6.82
CA HIS A 66 -4.64 -1.16 -6.18
C HIS A 66 -6.01 -0.50 -6.01
N ILE A 67 -6.04 0.80 -5.68
CA ILE A 67 -7.28 1.57 -5.58
C ILE A 67 -7.97 1.60 -6.95
N MET A 68 -7.24 1.92 -8.02
CA MET A 68 -7.79 1.86 -9.37
C MET A 68 -8.18 0.44 -9.76
N GLY A 69 -7.35 -0.54 -9.42
CA GLY A 69 -7.52 -1.97 -9.63
C GLY A 69 -8.81 -2.57 -9.08
N LEU A 70 -9.14 -2.22 -7.84
CA LEU A 70 -10.15 -2.91 -7.04
C LEU A 70 -11.41 -2.08 -6.79
N LEU A 71 -11.31 -0.75 -6.81
CA LEU A 71 -12.43 0.15 -6.49
C LEU A 71 -13.09 0.74 -7.74
N ILE A 72 -12.41 0.76 -8.89
CA ILE A 72 -13.02 1.26 -10.14
C ILE A 72 -13.79 0.10 -10.80
N PRO A 73 -15.10 0.25 -11.00
CA PRO A 73 -15.89 -0.77 -11.67
C PRO A 73 -15.61 -0.80 -13.19
N GLU A 74 -15.68 -1.99 -13.77
CA GLU A 74 -15.37 -2.27 -15.18
C GLU A 74 -16.20 -1.42 -16.16
N ASN A 75 -17.47 -1.17 -15.82
CA ASN A 75 -18.34 -0.32 -16.64
C ASN A 75 -17.81 1.12 -16.82
N TRP A 76 -17.01 1.64 -15.88
CA TRP A 76 -16.38 2.95 -16.00
C TRP A 76 -15.16 2.90 -16.91
N THR A 77 -14.34 1.85 -16.82
CA THR A 77 -13.18 1.67 -17.70
C THR A 77 -13.59 1.43 -19.15
N ASP A 78 -14.66 0.66 -19.37
CA ASP A 78 -15.23 0.43 -20.70
C ASP A 78 -15.79 1.71 -21.31
N SER A 79 -16.50 2.52 -20.50
CA SER A 79 -17.03 3.82 -20.95
C SER A 79 -15.93 4.84 -21.29
N ALA A 80 -14.73 4.68 -20.71
CA ALA A 80 -13.56 5.48 -21.02
C ALA A 80 -12.79 4.96 -22.25
N GLY A 81 -13.24 3.87 -22.88
CA GLY A 81 -12.63 3.28 -24.07
C GLY A 81 -11.34 2.51 -23.79
N LEU A 82 -11.09 2.11 -22.54
CA LEU A 82 -9.95 1.28 -22.18
C LEU A 82 -10.30 -0.19 -22.46
N SER A 83 -9.57 -0.83 -23.38
CA SER A 83 -9.71 -2.27 -23.56
C SER A 83 -9.12 -3.03 -22.37
N GLU A 84 -9.69 -4.20 -22.09
CA GLU A 84 -9.28 -5.08 -20.99
C GLU A 84 -7.77 -5.44 -21.06
N ASP A 85 -7.27 -5.72 -22.26
CA ASP A 85 -5.84 -5.96 -22.52
C ASP A 85 -4.97 -4.74 -22.19
N SER A 86 -5.41 -3.54 -22.56
CA SER A 86 -4.66 -2.30 -22.30
C SER A 86 -4.61 -2.01 -20.80
N TYR A 87 -5.72 -2.23 -20.11
CA TYR A 87 -5.81 -2.10 -18.66
C TYR A 87 -4.89 -3.10 -17.95
N HIS A 88 -4.92 -4.37 -18.35
CA HIS A 88 -4.08 -5.41 -17.78
C HIS A 88 -2.58 -5.15 -18.02
N LEU A 89 -2.20 -4.76 -19.24
CA LEU A 89 -0.82 -4.38 -19.57
C LEU A 89 -0.33 -3.21 -18.71
N MET A 90 -1.18 -2.18 -18.54
CA MET A 90 -0.84 -1.04 -17.69
C MET A 90 -0.70 -1.44 -16.23
N ALA A 91 -1.65 -2.24 -15.71
CA ALA A 91 -1.64 -2.72 -14.33
C ALA A 91 -0.38 -3.56 -14.03
N VAL A 92 -0.03 -4.50 -14.91
CA VAL A 92 1.17 -5.34 -14.74
C VAL A 92 2.45 -4.52 -14.94
N GLY A 93 2.52 -3.69 -15.99
CA GLY A 93 3.71 -2.92 -16.31
C GLY A 93 4.05 -1.88 -15.25
N LEU A 94 3.10 -0.97 -14.94
CA LEU A 94 3.29 0.04 -13.90
C LEU A 94 3.37 -0.59 -12.51
N GLY A 95 2.62 -1.68 -12.27
CA GLY A 95 2.68 -2.46 -11.03
C GLY A 95 4.06 -3.08 -10.81
N ALA A 96 4.67 -3.67 -11.83
CA ALA A 96 6.01 -4.25 -11.72
C ALA A 96 7.08 -3.20 -11.42
N VAL A 97 7.04 -2.05 -12.12
CA VAL A 97 8.00 -0.95 -11.91
C VAL A 97 7.85 -0.36 -10.51
N SER A 98 6.61 -0.01 -10.11
CA SER A 98 6.34 0.56 -8.78
C SER A 98 6.63 -0.44 -7.66
N GLY A 99 6.33 -1.72 -7.87
CA GLY A 99 6.67 -2.81 -6.96
C GLY A 99 8.18 -2.97 -6.79
N ALA A 100 8.95 -2.95 -7.88
CA ALA A 100 10.41 -3.01 -7.84
C ALA A 100 11.01 -1.81 -7.08
N CYS A 101 10.53 -0.58 -7.34
CA CYS A 101 10.94 0.61 -6.60
C CYS A 101 10.63 0.48 -5.10
N THR A 102 9.45 -0.03 -4.76
CA THR A 102 9.03 -0.26 -3.37
C THR A 102 9.93 -1.28 -2.67
N LEU A 103 10.18 -2.43 -3.31
CA LEU A 103 11.00 -3.50 -2.77
C LEU A 103 12.46 -3.07 -2.59
N PHE A 104 13.03 -2.38 -3.57
CA PHE A 104 14.39 -1.86 -3.46
C PHE A 104 14.49 -0.76 -2.39
N GLY A 105 13.51 0.15 -2.36
CA GLY A 105 13.39 1.19 -1.35
C GLY A 105 13.35 0.62 0.06
N ILE A 106 12.43 -0.33 0.34
CA ILE A 106 12.32 -0.93 1.68
C ILE A 106 13.56 -1.74 2.07
N SER A 107 14.17 -2.47 1.12
CA SER A 107 15.39 -3.23 1.38
C SER A 107 16.54 -2.31 1.83
N LEU A 108 16.71 -1.16 1.18
CA LEU A 108 17.68 -0.15 1.61
C LEU A 108 17.31 0.49 2.96
N LEU A 109 16.02 0.70 3.24
CA LEU A 109 15.56 1.22 4.52
C LEU A 109 15.76 0.24 5.69
N ILE A 110 15.80 -1.07 5.42
CA ILE A 110 16.10 -2.12 6.40
C ILE A 110 17.62 -2.28 6.59
N TYR A 111 18.41 -2.11 5.54
CA TYR A 111 19.87 -2.27 5.59
C TYR A 111 20.61 -1.14 6.34
N ARG A 112 20.10 0.10 6.26
CA ARG A 112 20.71 1.29 6.86
C ARG A 112 20.78 1.22 8.40
#